data_AF-A0A9D5A0C6-F1
#
_entry.id   AF-A0A9D5A0C6-F1
#
_cell.length_a   1.000
_cell.length_b   1.000
_cell.length_c   1.000
_cell.angle_alpha   90.00
_cell.angle_beta   90.00
_cell.angle_gamma   90.00
#
_symmetry.space_group_name_H-M   'P 1'
#
loop_
_entity.id
_entity.type
_entity.pdbx_description
1 polymer ?
#
loop_
_entity_poly.entity_id
_entity_poly.type
_entity_poly.pdbx_seq_one_letter_code
_entity_poly.pdbx_strand_id
1 'polypeptide(L)'
;MNQHSCRCDSSPDLIDNDPVTPSYDFDNPIYLAEEEDEEDCELPGELVRLLKQEEKVIQPHEEQIEVVNLGTDEAKKEVKIGAALEESVKSRMVALLKEYIVLQ
;
A
#
# COMPACT_ATOMS: atom_id res chain seq x y z
N MET A 1 30.56 10.66 21.72
CA MET A 1 30.12 9.32 22.15
C MET A 1 29.27 9.51 23.39
N ASN A 2 27.96 9.72 23.23
CA ASN A 2 27.04 9.82 24.36
C ASN A 2 25.96 8.76 24.12
N GLN A 3 26.07 7.63 24.81
CA GLN A 3 25.06 6.58 24.80
C GLN A 3 23.91 7.02 25.73
N HIS A 4 22.72 7.24 25.17
CA HIS A 4 21.51 7.33 26.00
C HIS A 4 21.11 5.91 26.40
N SER A 5 21.46 5.57 27.64
CA SER A 5 21.03 4.34 28.31
C SER A 5 19.53 4.46 28.59
N CYS A 6 18.72 3.69 27.86
CA CYS A 6 17.34 3.43 28.24
C CYS A 6 17.36 2.56 29.50
N ARG A 7 17.02 3.15 30.65
CA ARG A 7 16.70 2.39 31.87
C ARG A 7 15.28 1.88 31.76
N CYS A 8 15.14 0.66 31.22
CA CYS A 8 14.03 -0.20 31.56
C CYS A 8 14.35 -0.83 32.92
N ASP A 9 14.04 -0.10 34.00
CA ASP A 9 14.15 -0.63 35.35
C ASP A 9 12.93 -1.53 35.63
N SER A 10 13.20 -2.84 35.47
CA SER A 10 12.68 -3.96 36.28
C SER A 10 11.16 -4.08 36.45
N SER A 11 10.57 -5.04 35.73
CA SER A 11 9.36 -5.72 36.18
C SER A 11 9.54 -6.26 37.61
N PRO A 12 8.60 -6.05 38.54
CA PRO A 12 8.41 -6.94 39.66
C PRO A 12 7.52 -8.11 39.21
N ASP A 13 8.03 -9.30 39.42
CA ASP A 13 7.36 -10.58 39.20
C ASP A 13 6.01 -10.67 39.92
N LEU A 14 5.08 -11.33 39.23
CA LEU A 14 3.73 -11.73 39.65
C LEU A 14 3.71 -12.31 41.08
N ILE A 15 2.70 -11.95 41.90
CA ILE A 15 1.70 -12.84 42.54
C ILE A 15 0.68 -11.92 43.24
N ASP A 16 -0.41 -11.57 42.55
CA ASP A 16 -1.75 -11.69 43.12
C ASP A 16 -2.75 -11.78 41.95
N ASN A 17 -3.60 -12.81 41.93
CA ASN A 17 -4.62 -12.99 40.89
C ASN A 17 -5.88 -12.21 41.26
N ASP A 18 -5.74 -10.90 41.49
CA ASP A 18 -6.88 -10.00 41.51
C ASP A 18 -6.88 -9.25 40.18
N PRO A 19 -7.95 -9.30 39.37
CA PRO A 19 -8.03 -8.41 38.23
C PRO A 19 -8.04 -6.98 38.79
N VAL A 20 -6.89 -6.30 38.72
CA VAL A 20 -6.82 -4.85 38.92
C VAL A 20 -7.66 -4.25 37.80
N THR A 21 -8.96 -4.14 38.03
CA THR A 21 -9.85 -3.35 37.21
C THR A 21 -9.39 -1.92 37.40
N PRO A 22 -8.88 -1.24 36.36
CA PRO A 22 -8.62 0.19 36.47
C PRO A 22 -9.96 0.85 36.79
N SER A 23 -10.06 1.46 37.98
CA SER A 23 -11.25 2.21 38.35
C SER A 23 -11.31 3.46 37.47
N TYR A 24 -12.14 3.39 36.43
CA TYR A 24 -12.45 4.55 35.61
C TYR A 24 -13.51 5.38 36.33
N ASP A 25 -13.19 6.64 36.60
CA ASP A 25 -14.19 7.61 37.01
C ASP A 25 -14.98 8.03 35.76
N PHE A 26 -16.19 7.52 35.61
CA PHE A 26 -17.05 7.84 34.47
C PHE A 26 -17.65 9.26 34.56
N ASP A 27 -17.60 9.88 35.75
CA ASP A 27 -18.05 11.25 35.95
C ASP A 27 -16.94 12.27 35.61
N ASN A 28 -15.70 11.79 35.43
CA ASN A 28 -14.55 12.59 34.99
C ASN A 28 -13.90 11.98 33.73
N PRO A 29 -14.51 12.15 32.54
CA PRO A 29 -13.94 11.66 31.30
C PRO A 29 -12.53 12.25 31.10
N ILE A 30 -11.58 11.42 30.65
CA ILE A 30 -10.19 11.81 30.33
C ILE A 30 -10.12 12.84 29.18
N TYR A 31 -11.25 13.29 28.65
CA TYR A 31 -11.37 14.40 27.71
C TYR A 31 -11.54 15.73 28.47
N LEU A 32 -10.49 16.13 29.17
CA LEU A 32 -10.24 17.54 29.52
C LEU A 32 -8.96 17.99 28.81
N ALA A 33 -8.88 17.73 27.49
CA ALA A 33 -8.01 18.53 26.66
C ALA A 33 -8.72 19.87 26.54
N GLU A 34 -8.14 20.92 27.11
CA GLU A 34 -8.55 22.28 26.80
C GLU A 34 -8.55 22.39 25.27
N GLU A 35 -9.63 22.91 24.67
CA GLU A 35 -9.54 23.43 23.30
C GLU A 35 -8.54 24.59 23.39
N GLU A 36 -7.24 24.29 23.26
CA GLU A 36 -6.27 25.29 22.86
C GLU A 36 -6.87 25.88 21.58
N ASP A 37 -7.09 27.21 21.62
CA ASP A 37 -7.50 28.00 20.46
C ASP A 37 -6.77 27.45 19.23
N GLU A 38 -7.42 27.42 18.06
CA GLU A 38 -6.83 26.98 16.80
C GLU A 38 -5.59 27.84 16.45
N GLU A 39 -4.50 27.66 17.20
CA GLU A 39 -3.18 28.06 16.82
C GLU A 39 -2.93 27.26 15.56
N ASP A 40 -2.74 27.97 14.45
CA ASP A 40 -2.28 27.41 13.18
C ASP A 40 -0.96 26.66 13.45
N CYS A 41 -1.08 25.43 13.93
CA CYS A 41 0.03 24.57 14.25
C CYS A 41 0.72 24.28 12.93
N GLU A 42 1.84 24.96 12.68
CA GLU A 42 2.63 24.71 11.48
C GLU A 42 2.99 23.23 11.44
N LEU A 43 2.61 22.55 10.35
CA LEU A 43 2.91 21.15 10.18
C LEU A 43 4.43 20.94 10.31
N PRO A 44 4.89 19.97 11.12
CA PRO A 44 6.28 19.59 11.17
C PRO A 44 6.87 19.45 9.77
N GLY A 45 8.06 20.03 9.54
CA GLY A 45 8.65 20.11 8.21
C GLY A 45 8.80 18.77 7.48
N GLU A 46 8.89 17.66 8.22
CA GLU A 46 8.88 16.30 7.68
C GLU A 46 7.52 15.92 7.07
N LEU A 47 6.41 16.26 7.74
CA LEU A 47 5.06 16.01 7.21
C LEU A 47 4.79 16.83 5.96
N VAL A 48 5.22 18.10 5.93
CA VAL A 48 5.14 18.95 4.74
C VAL A 48 5.91 18.34 3.56
N ARG A 49 7.09 17.75 3.81
CA ARG A 49 7.87 17.06 2.78
C ARG A 49 7.16 15.80 2.26
N LEU A 50 6.55 15.01 3.14
CA LEU A 50 5.83 13.80 2.76
C LEU A 50 4.60 14.15 1.91
N LEU A 51 3.81 15.15 2.29
CA LEU A 51 2.65 15.60 1.53
C LEU A 51 3.02 16.10 0.13
N LYS A 52 4.10 16.90 0.01
CA LYS A 52 4.62 17.34 -1.30
C LYS A 52 5.12 16.20 -2.19
N GLN A 53 5.57 15.10 -1.59
CA GLN A 53 5.96 13.92 -2.35
C GLN A 53 4.74 13.14 -2.84
N GLU A 54 3.71 13.03 -2.00
CA GLU A 54 2.45 12.33 -2.32
C GLU A 54 1.59 13.11 -3.33
N GLU A 55 1.70 14.43 -3.37
CA GLU A 55 1.03 15.28 -4.38
C GLU A 55 1.47 14.95 -5.82
N LYS A 56 2.59 14.25 -6.00
CA LYS A 56 3.04 13.80 -7.31
C LYS A 56 2.04 12.80 -7.87
N VAL A 57 1.26 13.24 -8.85
CA VAL A 57 0.38 12.37 -9.65
C VAL A 57 1.23 11.27 -10.29
N ILE A 58 0.98 10.03 -9.88
CA ILE A 58 1.56 8.88 -10.57
C ILE A 58 1.05 8.87 -12.01
N GLN A 59 1.98 8.84 -12.96
CA GLN A 59 1.64 8.65 -14.37
C GLN A 59 1.53 7.15 -14.65
N PRO A 60 0.50 6.69 -15.39
CA PRO A 60 0.48 5.33 -15.89
C PRO A 60 1.78 5.03 -16.65
N HIS A 61 2.31 3.82 -16.49
CA HIS A 61 3.45 3.40 -17.29
C HIS A 61 3.00 3.29 -18.75
N GLU A 62 3.68 4.03 -19.64
CA GLU A 62 3.54 3.83 -21.08
C GLU A 62 4.35 2.61 -21.53
N GLU A 63 3.68 1.47 -21.71
CA GLU A 63 4.29 0.29 -22.31
C GLU A 63 4.07 0.31 -23.83
N GLN A 64 5.10 -0.06 -24.60
CA GLN A 64 4.91 -0.32 -26.03
C GLN A 64 4.02 -1.53 -26.20
N ILE A 65 3.05 -1.46 -27.12
CA ILE A 65 2.09 -2.55 -27.37
C ILE A 65 2.26 -3.13 -28.77
N GLU A 66 1.98 -4.42 -28.87
CA GLU A 66 1.88 -5.15 -30.14
C GLU A 66 0.46 -5.71 -30.31
N VAL A 67 -0.03 -5.72 -31.55
CA VAL A 67 -1.33 -6.30 -31.90
C VAL A 67 -1.12 -7.66 -32.55
N VAL A 68 -1.72 -8.70 -31.98
CA VAL A 68 -1.64 -10.07 -32.50
C VAL A 68 -3.03 -10.53 -32.95
N ASN A 69 -3.15 -10.93 -34.22
CA ASN A 69 -4.35 -11.59 -34.72
C ASN A 69 -4.31 -13.09 -34.40
N LEU A 70 -5.29 -13.56 -33.63
CA LEU A 70 -5.47 -14.96 -33.26
C LEU A 70 -6.40 -15.72 -34.22
N GLY A 71 -7.14 -15.00 -35.07
CA GLY A 71 -8.06 -15.55 -36.07
C GLY A 71 -7.45 -15.63 -37.47
N THR A 72 -8.32 -15.68 -38.49
CA THR A 72 -7.89 -15.58 -39.90
C THR A 72 -7.89 -14.12 -40.37
N ASP A 73 -7.48 -13.88 -41.61
CA ASP A 73 -7.50 -12.54 -42.20
C ASP A 73 -8.94 -12.05 -42.45
N GLU A 74 -9.86 -12.97 -42.75
CA GLU A 74 -11.28 -12.71 -42.97
C GLU A 74 -12.05 -12.56 -41.65
N ALA A 75 -11.65 -13.28 -40.60
CA ALA A 75 -12.28 -13.28 -39.28
C ALA A 75 -11.25 -12.96 -38.20
N LYS A 76 -10.83 -11.68 -38.17
CA LYS A 76 -9.80 -11.20 -37.24
C LYS A 76 -10.25 -11.29 -35.79
N LYS A 77 -9.34 -11.74 -34.93
CA LYS A 77 -9.48 -11.76 -33.47
C LYS A 77 -8.21 -11.16 -32.87
N GLU A 78 -8.19 -9.84 -32.75
CA GLU A 78 -7.00 -9.09 -32.36
C GLU A 78 -6.91 -8.93 -30.84
N VAL A 79 -5.73 -9.16 -30.29
CA VAL A 79 -5.39 -8.89 -28.88
C VAL A 79 -4.20 -7.94 -28.82
N LYS A 80 -4.16 -7.09 -27.79
CA LYS A 80 -3.03 -6.19 -27.51
C LYS A 80 -2.18 -6.80 -26.41
N ILE A 81 -0.88 -6.92 -26.66
CA ILE A 81 0.08 -7.45 -25.69
C ILE A 81 1.21 -6.45 -25.49
N GLY A 82 1.83 -6.48 -24.31
CA GLY A 82 3.03 -5.70 -24.04
C GLY A 82 4.19 -6.17 -24.92
N ALA A 83 4.87 -5.24 -25.57
CA ALA A 83 5.99 -5.50 -26.49
C ALA A 83 7.29 -5.82 -25.76
N ALA A 84 7.34 -5.64 -24.42
CA ALA A 84 8.49 -6.02 -23.60
C ALA A 84 8.55 -7.53 -23.29
N LEU A 85 7.55 -8.31 -23.72
CA LEU A 85 7.47 -9.73 -23.44
C LEU A 85 8.57 -10.50 -24.18
N GLU A 86 9.25 -11.42 -23.46
CA GLU A 86 10.23 -12.30 -24.08
C GLU A 86 9.58 -13.15 -25.20
N GLU A 87 10.23 -13.25 -26.35
CA GLU A 87 9.68 -13.92 -27.54
C GLU A 87 9.26 -15.38 -27.26
N SER A 88 10.01 -16.09 -26.41
CA SER A 88 9.67 -17.47 -26.03
C SER A 88 8.36 -17.54 -25.24
N VAL A 89 8.12 -16.57 -24.35
CA VAL A 89 6.90 -16.47 -23.54
C VAL A 89 5.74 -16.03 -24.41
N LYS A 90 5.94 -15.02 -25.25
CA LYS A 90 4.96 -14.53 -26.22
C LYS A 90 4.46 -15.66 -27.11
N SER A 91 5.37 -16.43 -27.71
CA SER A 91 5.03 -17.55 -28.59
C SER A 91 4.16 -18.61 -27.88
N ARG A 92 4.51 -19.00 -26.64
CA ARG A 92 3.71 -19.96 -25.85
C ARG A 92 2.34 -19.40 -25.49
N MET A 93 2.27 -18.14 -25.07
CA MET A 93 1.01 -17.46 -24.74
C MET A 93 0.08 -17.40 -25.95
N VAL A 94 0.59 -17.01 -27.11
CA VAL A 94 -0.19 -16.94 -28.36
C VAL A 94 -0.71 -18.32 -28.75
N ALA A 95 0.08 -19.39 -28.58
CA ALA A 95 -0.38 -20.75 -28.83
C ALA A 95 -1.56 -21.13 -27.94
N LEU A 96 -1.46 -20.90 -26.62
CA LEU A 96 -2.54 -21.17 -25.67
C LEU A 96 -3.81 -20.38 -25.98
N LEU A 97 -3.68 -19.10 -26.35
CA LEU A 97 -4.81 -18.27 -26.72
C LEU A 97 -5.49 -18.79 -27.99
N LYS A 98 -4.71 -19.24 -28.99
CA LYS A 98 -5.29 -19.87 -30.20
C LYS A 98 -6.02 -21.17 -29.87
N GLU A 99 -5.48 -22.02 -29.01
CA GLU A 99 -6.13 -23.26 -28.56
C GLU A 99 -7.48 -22.97 -27.88
N TYR A 100 -7.52 -21.97 -26.98
CA TYR A 100 -8.75 -21.57 -26.31
C TYR A 100 -9.88 -21.20 -27.30
N ILE A 101 -9.51 -20.49 -28.36
CA ILE A 101 -10.48 -19.98 -29.35
C ILE A 101 -11.00 -21.08 -30.28
N VAL A 102 -10.23 -22.14 -30.50
CA VAL A 102 -10.65 -23.30 -31.30
C VAL A 102 -11.62 -24.20 -30.53
N LEU A 103 -11.61 -24.12 -29.20
CA LEU A 103 -12.48 -24.90 -28.31
C LEU A 103 -13.90 -24.31 -28.10
N GLN A 104 -14.18 -23.12 -28.64
CA GLN A 104 -15.49 -22.43 -28.55
C GLN A 104 -16.15 -22.27 -29.92
#